data_AF-A0A8R1IU94-F1
#
_entry.id   AF-A0A8R1IU94-F1
#
_cell.length_a   1.000
_cell.length_b   1.000
_cell.length_c   1.000
_cell.angle_alpha   90.00
_cell.angle_beta   90.00
_cell.angle_gamma   90.00
#
_symmetry.space_group_name_H-M   'P 1'
#
loop_
_entity.id
_entity.type
_entity.pdbx_description
1 polymer ?
#
loop_
_entity_poly.entity_id
_entity_poly.type
_entity_poly.pdbx_seq_one_letter_code
_entity_poly.pdbx_strand_id
1 'polypeptide(L)'
;MHVSTKIEEELREDATSEEIATLVASTCSVAEKSVATLVECATQAGDAELTVRMSQVMQVLANMPGQYPQDEIVSDLPACFFISLRTEIMQTLSSSNQKVDNQFVCQISQIYAALLDVAIVKMAFPRADTWHTWNLEDRDQFESYRKMRSETSYDSISFRVKKR
;
A
#
# COMPACT_ATOMS: atom_id res chain seq x y z
N MET A 1 16.85 -7.20 17.41
CA MET A 1 15.43 -6.86 17.19
C MET A 1 15.35 -6.06 15.90
N HIS A 2 14.66 -6.55 14.86
CA HIS A 2 14.48 -5.78 13.62
C HIS A 2 13.48 -4.66 13.87
N VAL A 3 13.70 -3.49 13.26
CA VAL A 3 12.79 -2.32 13.40
C VAL A 3 11.36 -2.68 12.99
N SER A 4 11.20 -3.55 11.98
CA SER A 4 9.89 -4.08 11.57
C SER A 4 9.14 -4.80 12.69
N THR A 5 9.84 -5.60 13.51
CA THR A 5 9.23 -6.35 14.62
C THR A 5 8.73 -5.41 15.71
N LYS A 6 9.48 -4.33 15.98
CA LYS A 6 9.09 -3.33 16.98
C LYS A 6 7.90 -2.48 16.52
N ILE A 7 7.87 -2.11 15.24
CA ILE A 7 6.72 -1.43 14.63
C ILE A 7 5.47 -2.32 14.68
N GLU A 8 5.60 -3.62 14.39
CA GLU A 8 4.49 -4.58 14.51
C GLU A 8 4.01 -4.77 15.95
N GLU A 9 4.91 -4.77 16.94
CA GLU A 9 4.55 -4.86 18.36
C GLU A 9 3.82 -3.59 18.84
N GLU A 10 4.37 -2.41 18.56
CA GLU A 10 3.77 -1.13 18.96
C GLU A 10 2.43 -0.88 18.24
N LEU A 11 2.33 -1.20 16.94
CA LEU A 11 1.06 -1.14 16.20
C LEU A 11 0.03 -2.15 16.72
N ARG A 12 0.45 -3.26 17.33
CA ARG A 12 -0.48 -4.24 17.90
C ARG A 12 -1.02 -3.78 19.26
N GLU A 13 -0.26 -2.97 20.00
CA GLU A 13 -0.67 -2.45 21.30
C GLU A 13 -1.67 -1.29 21.19
N ASP A 14 -1.50 -0.38 20.21
CA ASP A 14 -2.46 0.70 19.92
C ASP A 14 -2.45 1.10 18.42
N ALA A 15 -3.24 0.38 17.61
CA ALA A 15 -3.38 0.65 16.18
C ALA A 15 -4.17 1.94 15.86
N THR A 16 -4.73 2.61 16.88
CA THR A 16 -5.46 3.88 16.76
C THR A 16 -4.62 5.09 17.17
N SER A 17 -3.39 4.87 17.64
CA SER A 17 -2.48 5.94 18.07
C SER A 17 -2.18 6.92 16.93
N GLU A 18 -2.56 8.19 17.11
CA GLU A 18 -2.27 9.26 16.16
C GLU A 18 -0.78 9.52 15.99
N GLU A 19 0.03 9.34 17.05
CA GLU A 19 1.48 9.49 17.00
C GLU A 19 2.11 8.42 16.09
N ILE A 20 1.68 7.16 16.25
CA ILE A 20 2.13 6.05 15.40
C ILE A 20 1.66 6.26 13.97
N ALA A 21 0.39 6.65 13.76
CA ALA A 21 -0.13 6.95 12.44
C ALA A 21 0.65 8.09 11.75
N THR A 22 1.03 9.12 12.49
CA THR A 22 1.84 10.24 11.97
C THR A 22 3.25 9.79 11.58
N LEU A 23 3.88 8.94 12.38
CA LEU A 23 5.19 8.36 12.07
C LEU A 23 5.12 7.47 10.81
N VAL A 24 4.08 6.63 10.72
CA VAL A 24 3.85 5.78 9.55
C VAL A 24 3.57 6.65 8.31
N ALA A 25 2.73 7.67 8.42
CA ALA A 25 2.44 8.59 7.31
C ALA A 25 3.72 9.29 6.81
N SER A 26 4.57 9.73 7.72
CA SER A 26 5.87 10.34 7.38
C SER A 26 6.78 9.35 6.65
N THR A 27 6.79 8.08 7.10
CA THR A 27 7.57 7.00 6.46
C THR A 27 7.04 6.70 5.05
N CYS A 28 5.73 6.59 4.88
CA CYS A 28 5.07 6.41 3.59
C CYS A 28 5.39 7.58 2.64
N SER A 29 5.38 8.82 3.15
CA SER A 29 5.69 10.01 2.36
C SER A 29 7.14 10.02 1.85
N VAL A 30 8.11 9.70 2.72
CA VAL A 30 9.53 9.58 2.30
C VAL A 30 9.70 8.49 1.25
N ALA A 31 9.03 7.34 1.45
CA ALA A 31 9.08 6.24 0.50
C ALA A 31 8.46 6.60 -0.86
N GLU A 32 7.30 7.26 -0.86
CA GLU A 32 6.63 7.77 -2.07
C GLU A 32 7.55 8.70 -2.85
N LYS A 33 8.20 9.67 -2.18
CA LYS A 33 9.13 10.60 -2.83
C LYS A 33 10.40 9.94 -3.36
N SER A 34 10.71 8.73 -2.87
CA SER A 34 11.89 7.97 -3.31
C SER A 34 11.59 7.02 -4.47
N VAL A 35 10.33 6.88 -4.89
CA VAL A 35 9.91 5.88 -5.91
C VAL A 35 10.70 5.97 -7.21
N ALA A 36 10.89 7.18 -7.77
CA ALA A 36 11.61 7.35 -9.03
C ALA A 36 13.04 6.77 -8.94
N THR A 37 13.77 7.12 -7.88
CA THR A 37 15.12 6.60 -7.61
C THR A 37 15.10 5.08 -7.38
N LEU A 38 14.13 4.56 -6.65
CA LEU A 38 14.01 3.12 -6.37
C LEU A 38 13.78 2.31 -7.66
N VAL A 39 12.93 2.80 -8.57
CA VAL A 39 12.68 2.14 -9.86
C VAL A 39 13.89 2.28 -10.79
N GLU A 40 14.55 3.44 -10.79
CA GLU A 40 15.79 3.64 -11.54
C GLU A 40 16.89 2.67 -11.11
N CYS A 41 17.14 2.52 -9.80
CA CYS A 41 18.11 1.56 -9.27
C CYS A 41 17.75 0.11 -9.63
N ALA A 42 16.47 -0.26 -9.50
CA ALA A 42 16.00 -1.60 -9.84
C ALA A 42 16.18 -1.94 -11.33
N THR A 43 16.10 -0.93 -12.21
CA THR A 43 16.07 -1.13 -13.67
C THR A 43 17.43 -0.92 -14.33
N GLN A 44 18.24 0.03 -13.86
CA GLN A 44 19.54 0.36 -14.44
C GLN A 44 20.70 -0.30 -13.72
N ALA A 45 20.69 -0.30 -12.37
CA ALA A 45 21.75 -0.90 -11.56
C ALA A 45 21.52 -2.40 -11.30
N GLY A 46 20.30 -2.89 -11.58
CA GLY A 46 19.90 -4.27 -11.29
C GLY A 46 19.69 -4.55 -9.80
N ASP A 47 19.64 -3.51 -8.97
CA ASP A 47 19.40 -3.62 -7.54
C ASP A 47 17.93 -3.36 -7.22
N ALA A 48 17.13 -4.42 -7.32
CA ALA A 48 15.70 -4.38 -7.06
C ALA A 48 15.33 -4.71 -5.60
N GLU A 49 16.29 -5.14 -4.78
CA GLU A 49 15.99 -5.68 -3.45
C GLU A 49 15.34 -4.61 -2.57
N LEU A 50 15.91 -3.40 -2.51
CA LEU A 50 15.36 -2.33 -1.68
C LEU A 50 13.92 -1.97 -2.09
N THR A 51 13.65 -1.85 -3.39
CA THR A 51 12.32 -1.53 -3.93
C THR A 51 11.30 -2.60 -3.54
N VAL A 52 11.67 -3.88 -3.65
CA VAL A 52 10.82 -5.00 -3.25
C VAL A 52 10.58 -5.01 -1.74
N ARG A 53 11.63 -4.82 -0.92
CA ARG A 53 11.52 -4.79 0.55
C ARG A 53 10.66 -3.63 1.04
N MET A 54 10.84 -2.44 0.48
CA MET A 54 9.99 -1.30 0.82
C MET A 54 8.53 -1.56 0.43
N SER A 55 8.29 -2.15 -0.75
CA SER A 55 6.95 -2.53 -1.17
C SER A 55 6.30 -3.55 -0.23
N GLN A 56 7.07 -4.49 0.31
CA GLN A 56 6.60 -5.46 1.32
C GLN A 56 6.23 -4.77 2.64
N VAL A 57 7.05 -3.82 3.12
CA VAL A 57 6.72 -3.04 4.33
C VAL A 57 5.42 -2.26 4.13
N MET A 58 5.27 -1.58 3.00
CA MET A 58 4.05 -0.83 2.65
C MET A 58 2.83 -1.75 2.55
N GLN A 59 3.01 -2.99 2.08
CA GLN A 59 1.95 -3.99 2.04
C GLN A 59 1.52 -4.45 3.44
N VAL A 60 2.47 -4.63 4.37
CA VAL A 60 2.15 -4.96 5.77
C VAL A 60 1.29 -3.85 6.38
N LEU A 61 1.68 -2.60 6.18
CA LEU A 61 0.91 -1.44 6.65
C LEU A 61 -0.50 -1.40 6.01
N ALA A 62 -0.60 -1.66 4.70
CA ALA A 62 -1.89 -1.70 4.01
C ALA A 62 -2.80 -2.85 4.49
N ASN A 63 -2.23 -3.88 5.13
CA ASN A 63 -2.91 -5.03 5.71
C ASN A 63 -3.01 -4.95 7.25
N MET A 64 -3.00 -3.74 7.82
CA MET A 64 -3.19 -3.57 9.25
C MET A 64 -4.47 -4.27 9.72
N PRO A 65 -4.39 -5.17 10.74
CA PRO A 65 -5.55 -5.88 11.27
C PRO A 65 -6.61 -4.92 11.83
N GLY A 66 -7.87 -5.30 11.74
CA GLY A 66 -8.99 -4.51 12.25
C GLY A 66 -9.74 -3.72 11.19
N GLN A 67 -10.86 -3.12 11.59
CA GLN A 67 -11.73 -2.31 10.75
C GLN A 67 -11.36 -0.82 10.86
N TYR A 68 -11.04 -0.20 9.74
CA TYR A 68 -10.90 1.26 9.66
C TYR A 68 -12.26 1.96 9.85
N PRO A 69 -12.36 3.09 10.59
CA PRO A 69 -11.32 3.74 11.39
C PRO A 69 -11.26 3.25 12.84
N GLN A 70 -12.20 2.40 13.27
CA GLN A 70 -12.41 2.06 14.68
C GLN A 70 -11.24 1.31 15.33
N ASP A 71 -10.74 0.29 14.65
CA ASP A 71 -9.69 -0.57 15.18
C ASP A 71 -8.30 -0.11 14.73
N GLU A 72 -8.21 0.63 13.63
CA GLU A 72 -6.94 1.12 13.06
C GLU A 72 -7.13 2.29 12.10
N ILE A 73 -6.11 3.14 11.97
CA ILE A 73 -6.13 4.33 11.08
C ILE A 73 -4.95 4.38 10.09
N VAL A 74 -4.28 3.26 9.86
CA VAL A 74 -2.98 3.19 9.17
C VAL A 74 -3.08 2.63 7.76
N SER A 75 -4.04 1.75 7.49
CA SER A 75 -4.06 0.92 6.29
C SER A 75 -4.27 1.65 4.97
N ASP A 76 -4.65 2.93 5.01
CA ASP A 76 -4.77 3.79 3.83
C ASP A 76 -3.47 4.54 3.49
N LEU A 77 -2.61 4.77 4.49
CA LEU A 77 -1.41 5.61 4.37
C LEU A 77 -0.45 5.18 3.24
N PRO A 78 -0.28 3.87 2.91
CA PRO A 78 0.61 3.45 1.83
C PRO A 78 0.05 3.65 0.41
N ALA A 79 -1.19 4.12 0.23
CA ALA A 79 -1.84 4.19 -1.09
C ALA A 79 -1.05 5.03 -2.10
N CYS A 80 -0.61 6.23 -1.72
CA CYS A 80 0.16 7.13 -2.58
C CYS A 80 1.50 6.52 -3.05
N PHE A 81 2.16 5.74 -2.18
CA PHE A 81 3.37 5.00 -2.54
C PHE A 81 3.09 4.00 -3.67
N PHE A 82 2.04 3.17 -3.53
CA PHE A 82 1.71 2.18 -4.57
C PHE A 82 1.24 2.85 -5.87
N ILE A 83 0.45 3.93 -5.82
CA ILE A 83 0.08 4.67 -7.02
C ILE A 83 1.33 5.18 -7.76
N SER A 84 2.26 5.79 -7.03
CA SER A 84 3.51 6.30 -7.57
C SER A 84 4.38 5.18 -8.15
N LEU A 85 4.56 4.08 -7.40
CA LEU A 85 5.39 2.95 -7.80
C LEU A 85 4.89 2.31 -9.10
N ARG A 86 3.58 2.08 -9.21
CA ARG A 86 2.99 1.59 -10.46
C ARG A 86 3.26 2.55 -11.61
N THR A 87 2.99 3.82 -11.40
CA THR A 87 3.10 4.85 -12.44
C THR A 87 4.51 4.88 -13.01
N GLU A 88 5.51 4.90 -12.13
CA GLU A 88 6.92 4.90 -12.52
C GLU A 88 7.30 3.62 -13.28
N ILE A 89 6.96 2.43 -12.76
CA ILE A 89 7.26 1.16 -13.42
C ILE A 89 6.63 1.11 -14.83
N MET A 90 5.40 1.59 -15.00
CA MET A 90 4.72 1.60 -16.30
C MET A 90 5.37 2.57 -17.29
N GLN A 91 5.88 3.70 -16.81
CA GLN A 91 6.63 4.66 -17.63
C GLN A 91 7.97 4.07 -18.08
N THR A 92 8.71 3.42 -17.17
CA THR A 92 9.95 2.70 -17.49
C THR A 92 9.70 1.58 -18.50
N LEU A 93 8.69 0.75 -18.30
CA LEU A 93 8.34 -0.35 -19.22
C LEU A 93 7.91 0.14 -20.61
N SER A 94 7.33 1.33 -20.70
CA SER A 94 6.92 1.93 -21.98
C SER A 94 8.08 2.59 -22.73
N SER A 95 9.21 2.82 -22.06
CA SER A 95 10.41 3.42 -22.64
C SER A 95 11.24 2.37 -23.36
N SER A 96 11.41 2.51 -24.68
CA SER A 96 12.06 1.51 -25.55
C SER A 96 13.53 1.21 -25.23
N ASN A 97 14.18 2.02 -24.39
CA ASN A 97 15.61 1.98 -24.14
C ASN A 97 15.99 1.26 -22.85
N GLN A 98 15.03 0.84 -22.02
CA GLN A 98 15.30 0.21 -20.73
C GLN A 98 14.83 -1.25 -20.72
N LYS A 99 15.77 -2.15 -20.42
CA LYS A 99 15.46 -3.56 -20.14
C LYS A 99 15.13 -3.68 -18.66
N VAL A 100 13.85 -3.85 -18.35
CA VAL A 100 13.40 -4.14 -16.99
C VAL A 100 13.50 -5.64 -16.74
N ASP A 101 14.05 -6.02 -15.60
CA ASP A 101 14.09 -7.42 -15.17
C ASP A 101 12.67 -7.97 -14.95
N ASN A 102 12.33 -9.05 -15.65
CA ASN A 102 11.05 -9.73 -15.52
C ASN A 102 10.83 -10.30 -14.11
N GLN A 103 11.89 -10.68 -13.40
CA GLN A 103 11.78 -11.16 -12.03
C GLN A 103 11.30 -10.05 -11.09
N PHE A 104 11.89 -8.86 -11.18
CA PHE A 104 11.46 -7.68 -10.44
C PHE A 104 9.98 -7.35 -10.70
N VAL A 105 9.56 -7.30 -11.98
CA VAL A 105 8.16 -7.03 -12.35
C VAL A 105 7.22 -8.09 -11.79
N CYS A 106 7.63 -9.37 -11.82
CA CYS A 106 6.84 -10.47 -11.28
C CYS A 106 6.64 -10.33 -9.76
N GLN A 107 7.70 -10.02 -9.01
CA GLN A 107 7.63 -9.82 -7.56
C GLN A 107 6.71 -8.66 -7.18
N ILE A 108 6.86 -7.51 -7.86
CA ILE A 108 5.96 -6.36 -7.64
C ILE A 108 4.52 -6.73 -7.99
N SER A 109 4.28 -7.43 -9.10
CA SER A 109 2.93 -7.85 -9.50
C SER A 109 2.26 -8.75 -8.46
N GLN A 110 3.02 -9.63 -7.79
CA GLN A 110 2.50 -10.45 -6.70
C GLN A 110 2.11 -9.62 -5.48
N ILE A 111 2.87 -8.56 -5.17
CA ILE A 111 2.54 -7.61 -4.09
C ILE A 111 1.21 -6.90 -4.39
N TYR A 112 1.02 -6.40 -5.63
CA TYR A 112 -0.25 -5.78 -6.03
C TYR A 112 -1.43 -6.75 -6.01
N ALA A 113 -1.23 -8.00 -6.40
CA ALA A 113 -2.28 -9.02 -6.33
C ALA A 113 -2.75 -9.21 -4.87
N ALA A 114 -1.81 -9.35 -3.93
CA ALA A 114 -2.15 -9.48 -2.52
C ALA A 114 -2.78 -8.19 -1.94
N LEU A 115 -2.38 -6.99 -2.41
CA LEU A 115 -3.05 -5.74 -2.02
C LEU A 115 -4.51 -5.69 -2.45
N LEU A 116 -4.83 -6.21 -3.64
CA LEU A 116 -6.21 -6.30 -4.13
C LEU A 116 -7.05 -7.24 -3.24
N ASP A 117 -6.49 -8.38 -2.83
CA ASP A 117 -7.16 -9.29 -1.91
C ASP A 117 -7.44 -8.63 -0.55
N VAL A 118 -6.46 -7.90 -0.01
CA VAL A 118 -6.60 -7.14 1.23
C VAL A 118 -7.66 -6.02 1.08
N ALA A 119 -7.67 -5.32 -0.05
CA ALA A 119 -8.63 -4.24 -0.31
C ALA A 119 -10.08 -4.76 -0.26
N ILE A 120 -10.36 -5.95 -0.78
CA ILE A 120 -11.70 -6.56 -0.72
C ILE A 120 -12.15 -6.72 0.74
N VAL A 121 -11.27 -7.25 1.60
CA VAL A 121 -11.57 -7.47 3.02
C VAL A 121 -11.77 -6.14 3.74
N LYS A 122 -10.86 -5.18 3.53
CA LYS A 122 -10.86 -3.90 4.25
C LYS A 122 -12.00 -2.97 3.81
N MET A 123 -12.50 -3.08 2.58
CA MET A 123 -13.65 -2.33 2.09
C MET A 123 -15.00 -2.96 2.43
N ALA A 124 -15.01 -4.16 3.03
CA ALA A 124 -16.25 -4.81 3.46
C ALA A 124 -16.84 -4.02 4.64
N PHE A 125 -18.16 -3.77 4.57
CA PHE A 125 -18.86 -3.20 5.72
C PHE A 125 -18.75 -4.14 6.92
N PRO A 126 -18.63 -3.59 8.14
CA PRO A 126 -18.76 -4.39 9.35
C PRO A 126 -20.18 -4.97 9.43
N ARG A 127 -20.37 -5.92 10.36
CA ARG A 127 -21.69 -6.48 10.62
C ARG A 127 -22.67 -5.38 11.03
N ALA A 128 -23.95 -5.53 10.70
CA ALA A 128 -24.95 -4.48 10.88
C ALA A 128 -25.07 -4.01 12.35
N ASP A 129 -24.99 -4.94 13.31
CA ASP A 129 -24.96 -4.65 14.73
C ASP A 129 -23.78 -3.74 15.11
N THR A 130 -22.59 -3.99 14.58
CA THR A 130 -21.41 -3.13 14.76
C THR A 130 -21.55 -1.81 13.99
N TRP A 131 -22.00 -1.83 12.74
CA TRP A 131 -22.18 -0.62 11.93
C TRP A 131 -23.12 0.39 12.57
N HIS A 132 -24.19 -0.10 13.20
CA HIS A 132 -25.20 0.74 13.84
C HIS A 132 -24.69 1.41 15.13
N THR A 133 -23.62 0.91 15.77
CA THR A 133 -23.01 1.57 16.94
C THR A 133 -22.07 2.70 16.57
N TRP A 134 -21.63 2.80 15.32
CA TRP A 134 -20.71 3.84 14.86
C TRP A 134 -21.38 5.22 14.85
N ASN A 135 -20.60 6.25 15.19
CA ASN A 135 -21.07 7.62 15.08
C ASN A 135 -21.04 8.08 13.61
N LEU A 136 -21.54 9.29 13.33
CA LEU A 136 -21.60 9.81 11.94
C LEU A 136 -20.20 10.01 11.35
N GLU A 137 -19.26 10.53 12.14
CA GLU A 137 -17.89 10.79 11.71
C GLU A 137 -17.15 9.51 11.30
N ASP A 138 -17.27 8.45 12.10
CA ASP A 138 -16.65 7.14 11.80
C ASP A 138 -17.18 6.55 10.49
N ARG A 139 -18.49 6.70 10.23
CA ARG A 139 -19.12 6.23 9.00
C ARG A 139 -18.64 7.03 7.80
N ASP A 140 -18.58 8.36 7.91
CA ASP A 140 -18.10 9.25 6.85
C ASP A 140 -16.62 8.98 6.52
N GLN A 141 -15.80 8.77 7.55
CA GLN A 141 -14.40 8.38 7.39
C GLN A 141 -14.27 7.03 6.68
N PHE A 142 -15.05 6.04 7.06
CA PHE A 142 -15.03 4.73 6.42
C PHE A 142 -15.52 4.75 4.97
N GLU A 143 -16.55 5.53 4.66
CA GLU A 143 -17.00 5.73 3.29
C GLU A 143 -15.92 6.40 2.42
N SER A 144 -15.24 7.42 2.95
CA SER A 144 -14.11 8.08 2.29
C SER A 144 -12.96 7.11 2.04
N TYR A 145 -12.62 6.31 3.05
CA TYR A 145 -11.63 5.24 2.95
C TYR A 145 -11.96 4.22 1.86
N ARG A 146 -13.21 3.72 1.81
CA ARG A 146 -13.66 2.79 0.75
C ARG A 146 -13.54 3.40 -0.64
N LYS A 147 -13.87 4.68 -0.78
CA LYS A 147 -13.74 5.40 -2.05
C LYS A 147 -12.28 5.47 -2.50
N MET A 148 -11.38 5.97 -1.65
CA MET A 148 -9.95 6.11 -1.97
C MET A 148 -9.31 4.76 -2.29
N ARG A 149 -9.63 3.73 -1.51
CA ARG A 149 -9.09 2.39 -1.70
C ARG A 149 -9.63 1.72 -2.97
N SER A 150 -10.87 2.00 -3.36
CA SER A 150 -11.45 1.57 -4.63
C SER A 150 -10.74 2.22 -5.83
N GLU A 151 -10.47 3.53 -5.77
CA GLU A 151 -9.73 4.25 -6.80
C GLU A 151 -8.30 3.69 -6.97
N THR A 152 -7.60 3.49 -5.85
CA THR A 152 -6.25 2.88 -5.83
C THR A 152 -6.25 1.46 -6.41
N SER A 153 -7.27 0.67 -6.08
CA SER A 153 -7.43 -0.69 -6.61
C SER A 153 -7.65 -0.69 -8.11
N TYR A 154 -8.49 0.21 -8.62
CA TYR A 154 -8.73 0.34 -10.07
C TYR A 154 -7.44 0.66 -10.83
N ASP A 155 -6.62 1.56 -10.31
CA ASP A 155 -5.32 1.87 -10.90
C ASP A 155 -4.44 0.62 -10.99
N SER A 156 -4.35 -0.17 -9.92
CA SER A 156 -3.50 -1.38 -9.89
C SER A 156 -3.84 -2.43 -10.95
N ILE A 157 -5.07 -2.45 -11.49
CA ILE A 157 -5.50 -3.43 -12.51
C ILE A 157 -4.70 -3.29 -13.82
N SER A 158 -4.12 -2.13 -14.10
CA SER A 158 -3.39 -1.94 -15.38
C SER A 158 -2.09 -2.76 -15.50
N PHE A 159 -1.59 -3.39 -14.43
CA PHE A 159 -0.53 -4.40 -14.55
C PHE A 159 -0.96 -5.62 -15.40
N ARG A 160 -2.26 -5.82 -15.65
CA ARG A 160 -2.77 -6.91 -16.49
C ARG A 160 -2.85 -6.60 -17.99
N VAL A 161 -2.71 -5.34 -18.43
CA VAL A 161 -2.98 -4.97 -19.82
C VAL A 161 -1.69 -4.74 -20.61
N LYS A 162 -1.03 -5.83 -21.00
CA LYS A 162 -0.25 -5.97 -22.25
C LYS A 162 0.18 -7.44 -22.44
N LYS A 163 -0.81 -8.33 -22.62
CA LYS A 163 -0.65 -9.53 -23.44
C LYS A 163 -1.38 -9.27 -24.76
N ARG A 164 -0.68 -8.70 -25.74
CA ARG A 164 -1.00 -8.83 -27.16
C ARG A 164 0.30 -8.91 -27.93
#